data_AF-A0A9D8M240-F1
#
_entry.id   AF-A0A9D8M240-F1
#
_cell.length_a   1.000
_cell.length_b   1.000
_cell.length_c   1.000
_cell.angle_alpha   90.00
_cell.angle_beta   90.00
_cell.angle_gamma   90.00
#
_symmetry.space_group_name_H-M   'P 1'
#
loop_
_entity.id
_entity.type
_entity.pdbx_description
1 polymer ?
#
loop_
_entity_poly.entity_id
_entity_poly.type
_entity_poly.pdbx_seq_one_letter_code
_entity_poly.pdbx_strand_id
1 'polypeptide(L)'
;MIYEFIACNQKLPTFQEALEDEQMKSYNELLALGLSEEQIAIRGVDLKGIDRDKKVFWIRLPDELLNSPLLVEKDSHNPYARYLSDKKYVYKLSNVSSEIIPHVAYYLLKYANLWRELEIWRVIQDDYLIDMAEIPHRIIPLHVLTLEDLEAFFDRPAPRKMTITQP
;
A
#
# COMPACT_ATOMS: atom_id res chain seq x y z
N MET A 1 -1.97 -16.44 -14.74
CA MET A 1 -2.58 -15.98 -13.46
C MET A 1 -2.04 -14.59 -13.18
N ILE A 2 -2.84 -13.67 -12.61
CA ILE A 2 -2.29 -12.37 -12.21
C ILE A 2 -1.46 -12.57 -10.93
N TYR A 3 -0.25 -12.04 -10.93
CA TYR A 3 0.63 -11.97 -9.79
C TYR A 3 0.83 -10.51 -9.40
N GLU A 4 0.44 -10.19 -8.17
CA GLU A 4 0.52 -8.85 -7.59
C GLU A 4 1.54 -8.85 -6.47
N PHE A 5 2.46 -7.89 -6.48
CA PHE A 5 3.49 -7.82 -5.44
C PHE A 5 3.95 -6.39 -5.17
N ILE A 6 4.45 -6.19 -3.96
CA ILE A 6 5.17 -5.02 -3.52
C ILE A 6 6.67 -5.31 -3.54
N ALA A 7 7.48 -4.36 -3.99
CA ALA A 7 8.92 -4.44 -3.91
C ALA A 7 9.51 -3.16 -3.28
N CYS A 8 10.38 -3.29 -2.29
CA CYS A 8 10.98 -2.16 -1.57
C CYS A 8 12.35 -2.52 -0.96
N ASN A 9 13.11 -1.51 -0.56
CA ASN A 9 14.45 -1.73 0.02
C ASN A 9 14.45 -1.92 1.54
N GLN A 10 13.31 -1.68 2.18
CA GLN A 10 13.13 -1.81 3.63
C GLN A 10 12.22 -2.99 3.94
N LYS A 11 12.48 -3.64 5.08
CA LYS A 11 11.66 -4.75 5.54
C LYS A 11 10.34 -4.18 6.06
N LEU A 12 9.25 -4.52 5.39
CA LEU A 12 7.89 -4.25 5.86
C LEU A 12 7.45 -5.34 6.85
N PRO A 13 6.73 -4.97 7.91
CA PRO A 13 6.00 -5.91 8.75
C PRO A 13 4.86 -6.58 7.98
N THR A 14 4.35 -7.69 8.50
CA THR A 14 3.17 -8.37 7.96
C THR A 14 1.92 -7.49 8.09
N PHE A 15 0.87 -7.82 7.32
CA PHE A 15 -0.41 -7.14 7.45
C PHE A 15 -1.06 -7.36 8.82
N GLN A 16 -0.86 -8.53 9.45
CA GLN A 16 -1.35 -8.78 10.80
C GLN A 16 -0.62 -7.91 11.86
N GLU A 17 0.71 -7.84 11.79
CA GLU A 17 1.50 -6.91 12.64
C GLU A 17 1.05 -5.45 12.42
N ALA A 18 0.64 -5.11 11.19
CA ALA A 18 0.08 -3.81 10.86
C ALA A 18 -1.25 -3.51 11.56
N LEU A 19 -2.11 -4.51 11.75
CA LEU A 19 -3.36 -4.34 12.47
C LEU A 19 -3.14 -4.29 13.99
N GLU A 20 -2.24 -5.13 14.51
CA GLU A 20 -1.96 -5.22 15.95
C GLU A 20 -1.30 -3.95 16.52
N ASP A 21 -0.39 -3.31 15.77
CA ASP A 21 0.27 -2.05 16.15
C ASP A 21 -0.70 -0.85 16.20
N GLU A 22 -1.98 -1.03 15.86
CA GLU A 22 -2.94 0.06 15.70
C GLU A 22 -4.19 0.04 16.59
N GLN A 23 -4.10 -0.59 17.76
CA GLN A 23 -5.26 -0.63 18.66
C GLN A 23 -5.79 0.77 19.05
N MET A 24 -4.96 1.81 19.12
CA MET A 24 -5.38 3.22 19.17
C MET A 24 -4.21 4.16 18.84
N LYS A 25 -4.26 4.93 17.74
CA LYS A 25 -3.36 6.06 17.48
C LYS A 25 -4.14 7.37 17.45
N SER A 26 -3.53 8.42 17.98
CA SER A 26 -4.14 9.73 17.96
C SER A 26 -3.97 10.43 16.61
N TYR A 27 -4.95 11.23 16.20
CA TYR A 27 -4.87 12.05 14.99
C TYR A 27 -3.59 12.89 14.92
N ASN A 28 -3.13 13.42 16.06
CA ASN A 28 -1.89 14.20 16.13
C ASN A 28 -0.64 13.36 15.92
N GLU A 29 -0.63 12.08 16.33
CA GLU A 29 0.45 11.17 15.98
C GLU A 29 0.49 10.88 14.48
N LEU A 30 -0.68 10.77 13.83
CA LEU A 30 -0.75 10.59 12.37
C LEU A 30 -0.25 11.82 11.61
N LEU A 31 -0.60 13.03 12.07
CA LEU A 31 -0.04 14.28 11.53
C LEU A 31 1.48 14.37 11.77
N ALA A 32 1.96 13.97 12.96
CA ALA A 32 3.40 13.96 13.27
C ALA A 32 4.20 12.97 12.41
N LEU A 33 3.55 11.94 11.87
CA LEU A 33 4.10 11.05 10.85
C LEU A 33 4.13 11.68 9.45
N GLY A 34 3.72 12.95 9.29
CA GLY A 34 3.73 13.66 8.02
C GLY A 34 2.59 13.27 7.08
N LEU A 35 1.54 12.62 7.59
CA LEU A 35 0.36 12.29 6.81
C LEU A 35 -0.60 13.48 6.75
N SER A 36 -1.14 13.74 5.57
CA SER A 36 -2.25 14.69 5.35
C SER A 36 -3.59 14.13 5.83
N GLU A 37 -4.60 14.99 6.00
CA GLU A 37 -5.97 14.57 6.32
C GLU A 37 -6.51 13.59 5.27
N GLU A 38 -6.22 13.82 3.99
CA GLU A 38 -6.60 12.94 2.89
C GLU A 38 -5.97 11.56 3.03
N GLN A 39 -4.68 11.48 3.37
CA GLN A 39 -3.99 10.20 3.60
C GLN A 39 -4.51 9.47 4.85
N ILE A 40 -4.90 10.22 5.88
CA ILE A 40 -5.53 9.61 7.05
C ILE A 40 -6.92 9.07 6.67
N ALA A 41 -7.70 9.79 5.85
CA ALA A 41 -9.01 9.35 5.38
C ALA A 41 -8.93 8.11 4.49
N ILE A 42 -7.89 7.98 3.66
CA ILE A 42 -7.64 6.78 2.82
C ILE A 42 -7.52 5.50 3.66
N ARG A 43 -7.16 5.61 4.94
CA ARG A 43 -7.10 4.48 5.88
C ARG A 43 -8.48 4.02 6.38
N GLY A 44 -9.56 4.53 5.78
CA GLY A 44 -10.96 4.27 6.16
C GLY A 44 -11.42 5.05 7.39
N VAL A 45 -10.67 6.06 7.81
CA VAL A 45 -10.99 6.85 9.01
C VAL A 45 -11.97 7.95 8.65
N ASP A 46 -13.16 7.97 9.27
CA ASP A 46 -14.09 9.09 9.12
C ASP A 46 -13.62 10.30 9.93
N LEU A 47 -13.16 11.33 9.22
CA LEU A 47 -12.70 12.59 9.80
C LEU A 47 -13.81 13.65 9.96
N LYS A 48 -15.04 13.40 9.46
CA LYS A 48 -16.11 14.41 9.43
C LYS A 48 -16.61 14.83 10.82
N GLY A 49 -16.50 13.95 11.80
CA GLY A 49 -16.93 14.18 13.19
C GLY A 49 -15.83 14.65 14.14
N ILE A 50 -14.61 14.90 13.65
CA ILE A 50 -13.47 15.24 14.51
C ILE A 50 -13.56 16.70 14.95
N ASP A 51 -13.65 16.89 16.27
CA ASP A 51 -13.70 18.18 16.95
C ASP A 51 -12.30 18.80 17.03
N ARG A 52 -11.75 19.29 15.91
CA ARG A 52 -10.35 19.76 15.71
C ARG A 52 -9.78 20.68 16.80
N ASP A 53 -10.62 21.27 17.65
CA ASP A 53 -10.22 22.10 18.80
C ASP A 53 -9.74 21.28 20.02
N LYS A 54 -10.00 19.96 20.07
CA LYS A 54 -9.46 19.08 21.12
C LYS A 54 -8.02 18.65 20.83
N LYS A 55 -7.24 18.48 21.91
CA LYS A 55 -5.79 18.19 21.86
C LYS A 55 -5.41 16.75 21.48
N VAL A 56 -6.32 15.78 21.56
CA VAL A 56 -6.05 14.36 21.24
C VAL A 56 -7.36 13.71 20.78
N PHE A 57 -7.36 13.10 19.58
CA PHE A 57 -8.48 12.30 19.06
C PHE A 57 -8.02 10.88 18.86
N TRP A 58 -8.74 9.93 19.40
CA TRP A 58 -8.48 8.52 19.15
C TRP A 58 -9.14 8.11 17.84
N ILE A 59 -8.35 7.58 16.92
CA ILE A 59 -8.84 6.99 15.69
C ILE A 59 -8.94 5.49 15.90
N ARG A 60 -10.14 4.94 15.73
CA ARG A 60 -10.35 3.50 15.68
C ARG A 60 -10.28 3.04 14.23
N LEU A 61 -9.56 1.95 13.97
CA LEU A 61 -9.57 1.32 12.67
C LEU A 61 -10.99 0.84 12.31
N PRO A 62 -11.41 0.96 11.03
CA PRO A 62 -12.62 0.34 10.54
C PRO A 62 -12.67 -1.15 10.87
N ASP A 63 -13.84 -1.64 11.28
CA ASP A 63 -14.02 -3.06 11.60
C ASP A 63 -13.80 -3.95 10.36
N GLU A 64 -13.94 -3.40 9.13
CA GLU A 64 -13.61 -4.10 7.89
C GLU A 64 -12.12 -4.43 7.74
N LEU A 65 -11.22 -3.59 8.28
CA LEU A 65 -9.77 -3.88 8.25
C LEU A 65 -9.40 -5.03 9.19
N LEU A 66 -10.11 -5.16 10.32
CA LEU A 66 -9.85 -6.21 11.31
C LEU A 66 -10.13 -7.63 10.76
N ASN A 67 -11.09 -7.73 9.83
CA ASN A 67 -11.46 -8.98 9.17
C ASN A 67 -11.00 -9.03 7.69
N SER A 68 -10.02 -8.19 7.35
CA SER A 68 -9.50 -8.09 5.99
C SER A 68 -8.96 -9.43 5.48
N PRO A 69 -9.38 -9.89 4.29
CA PRO A 69 -8.79 -11.05 3.62
C PRO A 69 -7.45 -10.76 2.92
N LEU A 70 -6.93 -9.53 2.99
CA LEU A 70 -5.65 -9.17 2.36
C LEU A 70 -4.50 -9.95 3.02
N LEU A 71 -3.74 -10.67 2.20
CA LEU A 71 -2.51 -11.32 2.64
C LEU A 71 -1.30 -10.64 2.01
N VAL A 72 -0.34 -10.29 2.85
CA VAL A 72 0.95 -9.72 2.44
C VAL A 72 2.06 -10.65 2.94
N GLU A 73 2.64 -11.42 2.03
CA GLU A 73 3.58 -12.50 2.35
C GLU A 73 4.93 -12.24 1.71
N LYS A 74 6.02 -12.39 2.47
CA LYS A 74 7.37 -12.21 1.91
C LYS A 74 7.64 -13.27 0.85
N ASP A 75 7.95 -12.83 -0.37
CA ASP A 75 8.19 -13.68 -1.54
C ASP A 75 9.51 -13.30 -2.25
N SER A 76 10.54 -13.03 -1.46
CA SER A 76 11.82 -12.49 -1.94
C SER A 76 12.63 -13.42 -2.87
N HIS A 77 12.20 -14.67 -3.02
CA HIS A 77 12.85 -15.65 -3.88
C HIS A 77 12.08 -15.91 -5.18
N ASN A 78 10.97 -15.21 -5.44
CA ASN A 78 10.20 -15.36 -6.67
C ASN A 78 11.04 -14.94 -7.90
N PRO A 79 11.38 -15.87 -8.81
CA PRO A 79 12.29 -15.56 -9.92
C PRO A 79 11.76 -14.46 -10.84
N TYR A 80 10.45 -14.42 -11.08
CA TYR A 80 9.84 -13.43 -11.96
C TYR A 80 9.83 -12.03 -11.32
N ALA A 81 9.46 -11.95 -10.03
CA ALA A 81 9.53 -10.68 -9.30
C ALA A 81 10.98 -10.14 -9.24
N ARG A 82 11.97 -11.04 -9.11
CA ARG A 82 13.40 -10.70 -9.12
C ARG A 82 13.92 -10.28 -10.49
N TYR A 83 13.30 -10.76 -11.57
CA TYR A 83 13.58 -10.28 -12.92
C TYR A 83 13.06 -8.85 -13.12
N LEU A 84 11.86 -8.54 -12.60
CA LEU A 84 11.20 -7.25 -12.77
C LEU A 84 11.71 -6.14 -11.84
N SER A 85 12.22 -6.49 -10.66
CA SER A 85 12.59 -5.53 -9.62
C SER A 85 13.95 -5.82 -9.00
N ASP A 86 14.75 -4.77 -8.85
CA ASP A 86 16.05 -4.80 -8.18
C ASP A 86 15.95 -4.70 -6.65
N LYS A 87 14.76 -4.34 -6.13
CA LYS A 87 14.54 -4.06 -4.70
C LYS A 87 14.89 -5.25 -3.81
N LYS A 88 15.38 -4.96 -2.60
CA LYS A 88 15.87 -5.99 -1.66
C LYS A 88 14.77 -6.94 -1.19
N TYR A 89 13.57 -6.44 -0.92
CA TYR A 89 12.44 -7.22 -0.41
C TYR A 89 11.30 -7.22 -1.43
N VAL A 90 10.69 -8.39 -1.58
CA VAL A 90 9.48 -8.61 -2.38
C VAL A 90 8.42 -9.24 -1.48
N TYR A 91 7.18 -8.76 -1.60
CA TYR A 91 6.01 -9.23 -0.88
C TYR A 91 4.88 -9.50 -1.85
N LYS A 92 4.40 -10.74 -1.90
CA LYS A 92 3.21 -11.10 -2.67
C LYS A 92 1.98 -10.50 -2.00
N LEU A 93 1.10 -9.91 -2.80
CA LEU A 93 -0.25 -9.51 -2.43
C LEU A 93 -1.21 -10.59 -2.91
N SER A 94 -2.02 -11.14 -2.00
CA SER A 94 -3.08 -12.10 -2.36
C SER A 94 -4.45 -11.57 -1.95
N ASN A 95 -5.48 -12.04 -2.65
CA ASN A 95 -6.88 -11.64 -2.47
C ASN A 95 -7.16 -10.15 -2.75
N VAL A 96 -6.39 -9.53 -3.64
CA VAL A 96 -6.67 -8.16 -4.05
C VAL A 96 -7.92 -8.15 -4.94
N SER A 97 -8.95 -7.45 -4.49
CA SER A 97 -10.17 -7.12 -5.23
C SER A 97 -10.51 -5.65 -4.97
N SER A 98 -11.45 -5.07 -5.72
CA SER A 98 -11.89 -3.68 -5.55
C SER A 98 -12.25 -3.35 -4.10
N GLU A 99 -12.93 -4.27 -3.41
CA GLU A 99 -13.34 -4.12 -2.00
C GLU A 99 -12.16 -4.10 -1.02
N ILE A 100 -10.99 -4.61 -1.43
CA ILE A 100 -9.78 -4.77 -0.61
C ILE A 100 -8.72 -3.70 -0.92
N ILE A 101 -8.91 -2.87 -1.94
CA ILE A 101 -7.99 -1.78 -2.29
C ILE A 101 -7.79 -0.80 -1.13
N PRO A 102 -8.83 -0.40 -0.37
CA PRO A 102 -8.62 0.43 0.83
C PRO A 102 -7.69 -0.22 1.86
N HIS A 103 -7.67 -1.56 1.95
CA HIS A 103 -6.81 -2.29 2.88
C HIS A 103 -5.35 -2.29 2.41
N VAL A 104 -5.13 -2.37 1.09
CA VAL A 104 -3.82 -2.17 0.48
C VAL A 104 -3.34 -0.74 0.74
N ALA A 105 -4.21 0.25 0.52
CA ALA A 105 -3.90 1.66 0.77
C ALA A 105 -3.50 1.91 2.23
N TYR A 106 -4.28 1.36 3.17
CA TYR A 106 -3.97 1.37 4.59
C TYR A 106 -2.56 0.83 4.88
N TYR A 107 -2.26 -0.37 4.37
CA TYR A 107 -0.96 -1.03 4.61
C TYR A 107 0.21 -0.20 4.08
N LEU A 108 0.08 0.34 2.87
CA LEU A 108 1.11 1.19 2.24
C LEU A 108 1.37 2.45 3.06
N LEU A 109 0.31 3.14 3.48
CA LEU A 109 0.39 4.41 4.21
C LEU A 109 0.89 4.23 5.65
N LYS A 110 0.52 3.13 6.31
CA LYS A 110 1.02 2.82 7.66
C LYS A 110 2.55 2.78 7.69
N TYR A 111 3.15 2.23 6.65
CA TYR A 111 4.60 2.05 6.57
C TYR A 111 5.29 3.04 5.66
N ALA A 112 4.57 4.07 5.19
CA ALA A 112 5.09 5.13 4.34
C ALA A 112 6.49 5.56 4.73
N ASN A 113 6.68 5.92 6.00
CA ASN A 113 7.94 6.47 6.53
C ASN A 113 9.09 5.46 6.66
N LEU A 114 8.83 4.17 6.45
CA LEU A 114 9.86 3.14 6.46
C LEU A 114 10.53 3.01 5.09
N TRP A 115 9.84 3.34 4.01
CA TRP A 115 10.35 3.15 2.65
C TRP A 115 10.57 4.49 1.97
N ARG A 116 11.73 4.66 1.34
CA ARG A 116 11.99 5.84 0.49
C ARG A 116 11.24 5.73 -0.84
N GLU A 117 11.14 4.51 -1.33
CA GLU A 117 10.48 4.17 -2.58
C GLU A 117 9.88 2.77 -2.45
N LEU A 118 8.67 2.61 -2.95
CA LEU A 118 7.94 1.36 -2.99
C LEU A 118 7.36 1.13 -4.38
N GLU A 119 7.56 -0.06 -4.91
CA GLU A 119 6.97 -0.48 -6.18
C GLU A 119 5.77 -1.39 -5.93
N ILE A 120 4.70 -1.18 -6.68
CA ILE A 120 3.54 -2.06 -6.75
C ILE A 120 3.46 -2.57 -8.18
N TRP A 121 3.40 -3.89 -8.30
CA TRP A 121 3.39 -4.58 -9.58
C TRP A 121 2.12 -5.39 -9.72
N ARG A 122 1.57 -5.38 -10.93
CA ARG A 122 0.51 -6.28 -11.37
C ARG A 122 0.92 -6.88 -12.70
N VAL A 123 1.23 -8.17 -12.73
CA VAL A 123 1.80 -8.83 -13.91
C VAL A 123 1.13 -10.18 -14.17
N ILE A 124 1.25 -10.70 -15.39
CA ILE A 124 0.88 -12.08 -15.67
C ILE A 124 2.05 -12.95 -15.25
N GLN A 125 1.79 -13.88 -14.33
CA GLN A 125 2.80 -14.81 -13.83
C GLN A 125 3.45 -15.56 -14.99
N ASP A 126 4.78 -15.67 -14.95
CA ASP A 126 5.63 -16.39 -15.90
C ASP A 126 5.70 -15.79 -17.32
N ASP A 127 5.30 -14.53 -17.50
CA ASP A 127 5.44 -13.81 -18.77
C ASP A 127 6.85 -13.18 -18.93
N TYR A 128 7.89 -14.01 -18.98
CA TYR A 128 9.29 -13.58 -19.12
C TYR A 128 9.63 -13.00 -20.50
N LEU A 129 8.69 -13.01 -21.45
CA LEU A 129 8.88 -12.51 -22.80
C LEU A 129 8.53 -11.02 -22.92
N ILE A 130 8.00 -10.42 -21.85
CA ILE A 130 7.61 -9.02 -21.86
C ILE A 130 8.82 -8.09 -21.79
N ASP A 131 8.83 -7.07 -22.65
CA ASP A 131 9.80 -5.99 -22.54
C ASP A 131 9.39 -5.08 -21.36
N MET A 132 10.27 -4.98 -20.36
CA MET A 132 10.03 -4.13 -19.19
C MET A 132 9.85 -2.65 -19.57
N ALA A 133 10.42 -2.20 -20.69
CA ALA A 133 10.25 -0.83 -21.17
C ALA A 133 8.83 -0.55 -21.68
N GLU A 134 8.08 -1.59 -22.07
CA GLU A 134 6.71 -1.48 -22.56
C GLU A 134 5.67 -1.56 -21.45
N ILE A 135 6.06 -1.95 -20.23
CA ILE A 135 5.15 -2.03 -19.09
C ILE A 135 4.69 -0.62 -18.70
N PRO A 136 3.39 -0.32 -18.74
CA PRO A 136 2.88 0.98 -18.30
C PRO A 136 3.30 1.26 -16.85
N HIS A 137 4.04 2.34 -16.67
CA HIS A 137 4.62 2.74 -15.39
C HIS A 137 4.12 4.13 -15.00
N ARG A 138 3.64 4.26 -13.77
CA ARG A 138 3.30 5.54 -13.14
C ARG A 138 4.14 5.76 -11.90
N ILE A 139 4.75 6.94 -11.77
CA ILE A 139 5.44 7.37 -10.56
C ILE A 139 4.54 8.39 -9.86
N ILE A 140 4.25 8.16 -8.58
CA ILE A 140 3.36 9.00 -7.77
C ILE A 140 4.11 9.40 -6.49
N PRO A 141 4.29 10.69 -6.20
CA PRO A 141 4.74 11.12 -4.89
C PRO A 141 3.73 10.72 -3.81
N LEU A 142 4.21 10.21 -2.68
CA LEU A 142 3.36 9.75 -1.58
C LEU A 142 2.34 10.82 -1.14
N HIS A 143 2.77 12.09 -1.08
CA HIS A 143 1.92 13.20 -0.64
C HIS A 143 0.76 13.54 -1.58
N VAL A 144 0.76 13.02 -2.81
CA VAL A 144 -0.36 13.17 -3.76
C VAL A 144 -1.14 11.88 -3.99
N LEU A 145 -0.73 10.76 -3.38
CA LEU A 145 -1.37 9.47 -3.57
C LEU A 145 -2.81 9.50 -3.03
N THR A 146 -3.78 9.20 -3.88
CA THR A 146 -5.19 9.05 -3.49
C THR A 146 -5.64 7.59 -3.51
N LEU A 147 -6.81 7.29 -2.92
CA LEU A 147 -7.43 5.96 -3.07
C LEU A 147 -7.78 5.69 -4.54
N GLU A 148 -8.30 6.70 -5.24
CA GLU A 148 -8.63 6.61 -6.67
C GLU A 148 -7.43 6.23 -7.54
N ASP A 149 -6.22 6.65 -7.17
CA ASP A 149 -4.99 6.25 -7.87
C ASP A 149 -4.73 4.73 -7.76
N LEU A 150 -4.96 4.16 -6.58
CA LEU A 150 -4.82 2.73 -6.33
C LEU A 150 -5.96 1.95 -6.99
N GLU A 151 -7.19 2.43 -6.92
CA GLU A 151 -8.35 1.86 -7.62
C GLU A 151 -8.12 1.83 -9.12
N ALA A 152 -7.79 2.97 -9.73
CA ALA A 152 -7.49 3.06 -11.15
C ALA A 152 -6.29 2.21 -11.57
N PHE A 153 -5.35 1.93 -10.66
CA PHE A 153 -4.33 0.93 -10.87
C PHE A 153 -4.97 -0.46 -10.91
N PHE A 154 -5.52 -0.99 -9.82
CA PHE A 154 -6.01 -2.37 -9.79
C PHE A 154 -7.18 -2.67 -10.75
N ASP A 155 -7.89 -1.67 -11.26
CA ASP A 155 -8.94 -1.88 -12.27
C ASP A 155 -8.41 -2.10 -13.70
N ARG A 156 -7.19 -1.65 -14.00
CA ARG A 156 -6.60 -1.77 -15.34
C ARG A 156 -6.01 -3.18 -15.57
N PRO A 157 -5.87 -3.65 -16.83
CA PRO A 157 -5.25 -4.94 -17.13
C PRO A 157 -3.74 -4.98 -16.82
N ALA A 158 -3.22 -6.17 -16.52
CA ALA A 158 -1.79 -6.45 -16.40
C ALA A 158 -1.12 -6.53 -17.79
N PRO A 159 0.20 -6.28 -17.92
CA PRO A 159 1.13 -5.87 -16.87
C PRO A 159 1.06 -4.36 -16.58
N ARG A 160 1.38 -3.94 -15.35
CA ARG A 160 1.68 -2.54 -15.01
C ARG A 160 2.50 -2.42 -13.74
N LYS A 161 3.13 -1.25 -13.59
CA LYS A 161 3.90 -0.84 -12.42
C LYS A 161 3.42 0.51 -11.89
N MET A 162 3.35 0.64 -10.58
CA MET A 162 3.28 1.93 -9.89
C MET A 162 4.49 2.05 -8.97
N THR A 163 5.16 3.19 -8.96
CA THR A 163 6.18 3.51 -7.97
C THR A 163 5.69 4.66 -7.11
N ILE A 164 5.64 4.44 -5.80
CA ILE A 164 5.33 5.47 -4.82
C ILE A 164 6.64 5.96 -4.21
N THR A 165 6.86 7.27 -4.23
CA THR A 165 8.11 7.90 -3.77
C THR A 165 7.87 8.81 -2.59
N GLN A 166 8.73 8.74 -1.58
CA GLN A 166 8.82 9.78 -0.56
C GLN A 166 9.73 10.93 -1.06
N PRO A 167 9.40 12.19 -0.73
CA PRO A 167 10.27 13.33 -1.03
C PRO A 167 11.65 13.21 -0.35
#